data_AF-A0AAU6X3M8-F1
#
_entry.id   AF-A0AAU6X3M8-F1
#
_cell.length_a   1.000
_cell.length_b   1.000
_cell.length_c   1.000
_cell.angle_alpha   90.00
_cell.angle_beta   90.00
_cell.angle_gamma   90.00
#
_symmetry.space_group_name_H-M   'P 1'
#
loop_
_entity.id
_entity.type
_entity.pdbx_description
1 polymer ?
#
loop_
_entity_poly.entity_id
_entity_poly.type
_entity_poly.pdbx_seq_one_letter_code
_entity_poly.pdbx_strand_id
1 'polypeptide(L)'
;MGSCISSIGTANPANKVAQHYSYEFMVDVFGLPEEQAARLKAIYDHSGIQYRYSVVDDFGADRADYTFFEPTPDLEPFVTTNKRLLYYQEKAIHIALKAAQNCLSDYEGITSQITNLITVSCTGMYAPGIDIDLVEKLGLPHSTERTCINFMGCYGAINALKLADYICRANPQAKVLIVSVELCSLHFQKVNTINNWVANSLFADGAGAVLVENTATKINAKPALELLGFYAEIIPDSQNEMGWLIGNTGFEMTLTTKVPKEILKNIKGLAGRLLGKAGLCFEQVGKFAIHPGGRKILEAIEQGLEIPRDANAYAYEVLNNYGNMSSATILFVLQRLMQDDEAVGHNVLSFGFGPGLTVEGMVLKLH
;
A
#
# COMPACT_ATOMS: atom_id res chain seq x y z
N MET A 1 -24.83 6.86 -12.72
CA MET A 1 -24.01 7.90 -12.05
C MET A 1 -22.86 7.18 -11.38
N GLY A 2 -21.63 7.58 -11.71
CA GLY A 2 -20.42 6.93 -11.22
C GLY A 2 -19.93 7.55 -9.92
N SER A 3 -18.87 6.98 -9.37
CA SER A 3 -18.07 7.57 -8.31
C SER A 3 -16.68 7.91 -8.85
N CYS A 4 -15.96 8.82 -8.21
CA CYS A 4 -14.62 9.20 -8.62
C CYS A 4 -13.74 9.51 -7.42
N ILE A 5 -12.44 9.27 -7.57
CA ILE A 5 -11.41 9.80 -6.68
C ILE A 5 -11.16 11.23 -7.13
N SER A 6 -11.54 12.20 -6.31
CA SER A 6 -11.37 13.63 -6.63
C SER A 6 -10.08 14.21 -6.05
N SER A 7 -9.50 13.56 -5.05
CA SER A 7 -8.22 13.98 -4.47
C SER A 7 -7.46 12.80 -3.87
N ILE A 8 -6.12 12.90 -3.90
CA ILE A 8 -5.21 11.95 -3.28
C ILE A 8 -4.12 12.69 -2.50
N GLY A 9 -4.00 12.40 -1.22
CA GLY A 9 -2.91 12.84 -0.36
C GLY A 9 -2.03 11.67 0.04
N THR A 10 -0.73 11.91 0.14
CA THR A 10 0.27 10.90 0.54
C THR A 10 1.16 11.47 1.64
N ALA A 11 1.68 10.60 2.49
CA ALA A 11 2.63 10.96 3.54
C ALA A 11 3.53 9.77 3.89
N ASN A 12 4.75 10.09 4.32
CA ASN A 12 5.72 9.12 4.85
C ASN A 12 6.25 9.62 6.21
N PRO A 13 6.79 8.75 7.07
CA PRO A 13 7.54 9.18 8.24
C PRO A 13 8.81 9.95 7.83
N ALA A 14 9.46 10.60 8.80
CA ALA A 14 10.62 11.45 8.54
C ALA A 14 11.90 10.66 8.21
N ASN A 15 12.09 9.48 8.80
CA ASN A 15 13.29 8.69 8.59
C ASN A 15 13.30 8.06 7.19
N LYS A 16 14.13 8.63 6.30
CA LYS A 16 14.37 8.16 4.93
C LYS A 16 15.69 7.40 4.89
N VAL A 17 15.61 6.09 4.71
CA VAL A 17 16.75 5.18 4.76
C VAL A 17 17.13 4.75 3.35
N ALA A 18 18.39 4.95 2.97
CA ALA A 18 18.90 4.40 1.71
C ALA A 18 18.99 2.87 1.81
N GLN A 19 18.68 2.18 0.70
CA GLN A 19 18.55 0.73 0.69
C GLN A 19 19.84 -0.01 1.12
N HIS A 20 21.02 0.59 0.92
CA HIS A 20 22.29 0.02 1.36
C HIS A 20 22.45 0.02 2.90
N TYR A 21 22.01 1.08 3.60
CA TYR A 21 22.05 1.11 5.07
C TYR A 21 21.11 0.09 5.68
N SER A 22 19.96 -0.14 5.05
CA SER A 22 19.10 -1.24 5.43
C SER A 22 19.80 -2.59 5.27
N TYR A 23 20.52 -2.82 4.17
CA TYR A 23 21.29 -4.05 3.95
C TYR A 23 22.36 -4.26 5.04
N GLU A 24 23.11 -3.22 5.39
CA GLU A 24 24.14 -3.27 6.44
C GLU A 24 23.54 -3.67 7.79
N PHE A 25 22.42 -3.05 8.18
CA PHE A 25 21.64 -3.45 9.37
C PHE A 25 21.32 -4.95 9.36
N MET A 26 20.86 -5.48 8.22
CA MET A 26 20.52 -6.91 8.13
C MET A 26 21.74 -7.82 8.30
N VAL A 27 22.87 -7.49 7.67
CA VAL A 27 24.11 -8.28 7.74
C VAL A 27 24.59 -8.36 9.19
N ASP A 28 24.55 -7.22 9.88
CA ASP A 28 24.95 -7.09 11.28
C ASP A 28 24.03 -7.90 12.21
N VAL A 29 22.71 -7.74 12.08
CA VAL A 29 21.72 -8.43 12.94
C VAL A 29 21.69 -9.95 12.72
N PHE A 30 21.81 -10.42 11.48
CA PHE A 30 21.79 -11.86 11.20
C PHE A 30 23.13 -12.56 11.46
N GLY A 31 24.24 -11.82 11.60
CA GLY A 31 25.58 -12.39 11.74
C GLY A 31 25.94 -13.34 10.58
N LEU A 32 25.63 -12.96 9.34
CA LEU A 32 25.72 -13.86 8.20
C LEU A 32 27.17 -14.20 7.82
N PRO A 33 27.47 -15.48 7.49
CA PRO A 33 28.69 -15.83 6.78
C PRO A 33 28.77 -15.13 5.42
N GLU A 34 29.98 -14.93 4.90
CA GLU A 34 30.27 -14.16 3.68
C GLU A 34 29.39 -14.55 2.47
N GLU A 35 29.21 -15.85 2.21
CA GLU A 35 28.37 -16.35 1.11
C GLU A 35 26.89 -15.93 1.27
N GLN A 36 26.36 -16.01 2.49
CA GLN A 36 24.98 -15.60 2.77
C GLN A 36 24.82 -14.07 2.69
N ALA A 37 25.82 -13.32 3.15
CA ALA A 37 25.84 -11.87 3.02
C ALA A 37 25.86 -11.41 1.55
N ALA A 38 26.60 -12.11 0.67
CA ALA A 38 26.60 -11.85 -0.76
C ALA A 38 25.25 -12.13 -1.42
N ARG A 39 24.59 -13.24 -1.03
CA ARG A 39 23.24 -13.56 -1.50
C ARG A 39 22.21 -12.54 -1.04
N LEU A 40 22.29 -12.10 0.22
CA LEU A 40 21.44 -11.03 0.74
C LEU A 40 21.67 -9.73 -0.02
N LYS A 41 22.93 -9.37 -0.29
CA LYS A 41 23.27 -8.18 -1.08
C LYS A 41 22.61 -8.22 -2.46
N ALA A 42 22.64 -9.36 -3.13
CA ALA A 42 21.99 -9.52 -4.43
C ALA A 42 20.46 -9.27 -4.35
N ILE A 43 19.78 -9.66 -3.27
CA ILE A 43 18.36 -9.36 -3.06
C ILE A 43 18.14 -7.85 -2.96
N TYR A 44 18.96 -7.15 -2.20
CA TYR A 44 18.86 -5.70 -2.03
C TYR A 44 19.19 -4.94 -3.33
N ASP A 45 20.29 -5.29 -4.00
CA ASP A 45 20.71 -4.67 -5.27
C ASP A 45 19.65 -4.83 -6.38
N HIS A 46 18.95 -5.98 -6.41
CA HIS A 46 17.93 -6.27 -7.42
C HIS A 46 16.50 -5.96 -6.97
N SER A 47 16.30 -5.40 -5.78
CA SER A 47 14.97 -5.05 -5.24
C SER A 47 14.24 -4.00 -6.08
N GLY A 48 14.99 -3.16 -6.79
CA GLY A 48 14.48 -2.00 -7.51
C GLY A 48 14.22 -0.79 -6.61
N ILE A 49 14.61 -0.88 -5.32
CA ILE A 49 14.36 0.12 -4.28
C ILE A 49 15.65 0.89 -4.00
N GLN A 50 15.59 2.22 -4.01
CA GLN A 50 16.71 3.09 -3.63
C GLN A 50 16.54 3.62 -2.20
N TYR A 51 15.30 3.97 -1.82
CA TYR A 51 14.97 4.48 -0.50
C TYR A 51 13.72 3.81 0.07
N ARG A 52 13.69 3.70 1.39
CA ARG A 52 12.50 3.34 2.17
C ARG A 52 12.31 4.34 3.30
N TYR A 53 11.08 4.47 3.76
CA TYR A 53 10.75 5.28 4.91
C TYR A 53 10.34 4.39 6.07
N SER A 54 10.71 4.76 7.29
CA SER A 54 10.44 3.97 8.50
C SER A 54 10.05 4.86 9.69
N VAL A 55 9.20 4.36 10.58
CA VAL A 55 8.99 4.94 11.92
C VAL A 55 10.00 4.46 12.95
N VAL A 56 10.83 3.47 12.59
CA VAL A 56 11.91 2.95 13.41
C VAL A 56 13.21 3.65 12.98
N ASP A 57 13.77 4.44 13.87
CA ASP A 57 14.99 5.22 13.59
C ASP A 57 16.27 4.35 13.57
N ASP A 58 16.21 3.15 14.14
CA ASP A 58 17.34 2.22 14.24
C ASP A 58 17.86 1.76 12.87
N PHE A 59 17.02 1.78 11.82
CA PHE A 59 17.44 1.40 10.46
C PHE A 59 18.36 2.46 9.86
N GLY A 60 19.66 2.14 9.77
CA GLY A 60 20.69 3.04 9.27
C GLY A 60 21.30 3.96 10.34
N ALA A 61 20.97 3.73 11.61
CA ALA A 61 21.65 4.34 12.75
C ALA A 61 22.76 3.42 13.29
N ASP A 62 23.68 3.99 14.07
CA ASP A 62 24.63 3.21 14.85
C ASP A 62 23.91 2.44 15.96
N ARG A 63 24.34 1.20 16.22
CA ARG A 63 23.70 0.32 17.22
C ARG A 63 23.62 0.94 18.63
N ALA A 64 24.57 1.81 18.97
CA ALA A 64 24.59 2.52 20.25
C ALA A 64 23.40 3.48 20.43
N ASP A 65 22.78 3.92 19.33
CA ASP A 65 21.68 4.87 19.30
C ASP A 65 20.30 4.20 19.11
N TYR A 66 20.23 2.86 19.14
CA TYR A 66 18.97 2.16 18.97
C TYR A 66 17.98 2.48 20.08
N THR A 67 16.74 2.78 19.69
CA THR A 67 15.65 3.16 20.60
C THR A 67 14.49 2.17 20.56
N PHE A 68 14.37 1.41 19.47
CA PHE A 68 13.27 0.47 19.28
C PHE A 68 13.70 -0.97 19.61
N PHE A 69 14.79 -1.42 18.97
CA PHE A 69 15.46 -2.68 19.24
C PHE A 69 16.49 -2.54 20.37
N GLU A 70 16.82 -3.65 21.02
CA GLU A 70 17.85 -3.67 22.04
C GLU A 70 19.24 -3.54 21.38
N PRO A 71 20.16 -2.73 21.93
CA PRO A 71 21.50 -2.49 21.37
C PRO A 71 22.47 -3.65 21.65
N THR A 72 21.99 -4.89 21.59
CA THR A 72 22.75 -6.14 21.75
C THR A 72 22.99 -6.76 20.37
N PRO A 73 24.07 -7.52 20.13
CA PRO A 73 24.40 -8.08 18.81
C PRO A 73 23.25 -8.79 18.10
N ASP A 74 22.42 -9.52 18.85
CA ASP A 74 21.27 -10.29 18.36
C ASP A 74 19.91 -9.61 18.64
N LEU A 75 19.88 -8.38 19.15
CA LEU A 75 18.67 -7.62 19.51
C LEU A 75 17.82 -8.28 20.60
N GLU A 76 18.40 -9.08 21.49
CA GLU A 76 17.69 -9.68 22.63
C GLU A 76 17.71 -8.79 23.89
N PRO A 77 16.60 -8.75 24.68
CA PRO A 77 15.30 -9.38 24.40
C PRO A 77 14.57 -8.78 23.21
N PHE A 78 14.04 -9.62 22.30
CA PHE A 78 13.43 -9.13 21.07
C PHE A 78 12.07 -8.44 21.30
N VAL A 79 11.77 -7.43 20.48
CA VAL A 79 10.59 -6.57 20.62
C VAL A 79 9.30 -7.38 20.44
N THR A 80 8.46 -7.39 21.48
CA THR A 80 7.19 -8.13 21.50
C THR A 80 6.15 -7.49 20.58
N THR A 81 5.15 -8.29 20.18
CA THR A 81 3.98 -7.80 19.42
C THR A 81 3.26 -6.67 20.16
N ASN A 82 3.18 -6.74 21.50
CA ASN A 82 2.57 -5.68 22.29
C ASN A 82 3.34 -4.34 22.16
N LYS A 83 4.67 -4.34 22.34
CA LYS A 83 5.50 -3.12 22.19
C LYS A 83 5.39 -2.56 20.76
N ARG A 84 5.36 -3.42 19.75
CA ARG A 84 5.16 -3.03 18.33
C ARG A 84 3.80 -2.35 18.11
N LEU A 85 2.71 -2.88 18.67
CA LEU A 85 1.38 -2.30 18.52
C LEU A 85 1.19 -0.99 19.31
N LEU A 86 1.86 -0.83 20.44
CA LEU A 86 1.92 0.46 21.15
C LEU A 86 2.64 1.52 20.28
N TYR A 87 3.75 1.13 19.65
CA TYR A 87 4.47 2.01 18.71
C TYR A 87 3.61 2.34 17.49
N TYR A 88 2.86 1.36 16.97
CA TYR A 88 1.90 1.59 15.90
C TYR A 88 0.85 2.63 16.28
N GLN A 89 0.22 2.48 17.46
CA GLN A 89 -0.78 3.42 17.97
C GLN A 89 -0.21 4.84 18.09
N GLU A 90 1.02 4.99 18.59
CA GLU A 90 1.67 6.29 18.71
C GLU A 90 1.96 6.91 17.33
N LYS A 91 2.57 6.15 16.40
CA LYS A 91 3.13 6.71 15.17
C LYS A 91 2.15 6.78 14.00
N ALA A 92 1.25 5.80 13.87
CA ALA A 92 0.39 5.67 12.69
C ALA A 92 -0.53 6.88 12.51
N ILE A 93 -1.08 7.41 13.61
CA ILE A 93 -1.99 8.55 13.57
C ILE A 93 -1.33 9.81 12.98
N HIS A 94 -0.04 10.05 13.22
CA HIS A 94 0.65 11.22 12.69
C HIS A 94 0.76 11.17 11.16
N ILE A 95 1.08 10.00 10.61
CA ILE A 95 1.28 9.81 9.17
C ILE A 95 -0.08 9.75 8.45
N ALA A 96 -1.05 9.04 9.04
CA ALA A 96 -2.43 8.98 8.55
C ALA A 96 -3.07 10.37 8.50
N LEU A 97 -2.93 11.16 9.58
CA LEU A 97 -3.43 12.53 9.65
C LEU A 97 -2.78 13.41 8.58
N LYS A 98 -1.46 13.29 8.38
CA LYS A 98 -0.75 14.07 7.37
C LYS A 98 -1.20 13.73 5.95
N ALA A 99 -1.42 12.45 5.64
CA ALA A 99 -1.95 12.02 4.35
C ALA A 99 -3.38 12.57 4.12
N ALA A 100 -4.25 12.48 5.11
CA ALA A 100 -5.61 13.02 5.05
C ALA A 100 -5.61 14.55 4.88
N GLN A 101 -4.78 15.28 5.62
CA GLN A 101 -4.62 16.72 5.47
C GLN A 101 -4.09 17.09 4.09
N ASN A 102 -3.10 16.37 3.57
CA ASN A 102 -2.59 16.60 2.22
C ASN A 102 -3.70 16.34 1.16
N CYS A 103 -4.54 15.31 1.36
CA CYS A 103 -5.67 14.99 0.50
C CYS A 103 -6.74 16.09 0.48
N LEU A 104 -7.00 16.72 1.64
CA LEU A 104 -8.06 17.70 1.80
C LEU A 104 -7.57 19.15 1.68
N SER A 105 -6.26 19.37 1.49
CA SER A 105 -5.61 20.68 1.56
C SER A 105 -6.20 21.73 0.60
N ASP A 106 -6.69 21.29 -0.54
CA ASP A 106 -7.27 22.15 -1.58
C ASP A 106 -8.79 22.35 -1.46
N TYR A 107 -9.42 21.81 -0.41
CA TYR A 107 -10.87 21.84 -0.24
C TYR A 107 -11.27 22.54 1.05
N GLU A 108 -11.54 23.83 0.95
CA GLU A 108 -11.98 24.62 2.10
C GLU A 108 -13.31 24.09 2.67
N GLY A 109 -13.36 23.85 3.99
CA GLY A 109 -14.58 23.40 4.68
C GLY A 109 -15.06 21.99 4.32
N ILE A 110 -14.24 21.17 3.66
CA ILE A 110 -14.64 19.80 3.30
C ILE A 110 -14.81 18.87 4.50
N THR A 111 -14.05 19.10 5.57
CA THR A 111 -14.04 18.22 6.75
C THR A 111 -15.43 18.11 7.36
N SER A 112 -16.20 19.20 7.42
CA SER A 112 -17.59 19.20 7.90
C SER A 112 -18.58 18.50 6.98
N GLN A 113 -18.18 18.16 5.75
CA GLN A 113 -19.01 17.48 4.75
C GLN A 113 -18.69 15.97 4.64
N ILE A 114 -17.63 15.48 5.30
CA ILE A 114 -17.26 14.06 5.27
C ILE A 114 -18.35 13.23 5.96
N THR A 115 -19.04 12.42 5.16
CA THR A 115 -20.13 11.55 5.65
C THR A 115 -19.61 10.21 6.13
N ASN A 116 -18.54 9.70 5.50
CA ASN A 116 -17.98 8.39 5.79
C ASN A 116 -16.45 8.45 5.88
N LEU A 117 -15.89 7.71 6.84
CA LEU A 117 -14.45 7.47 6.97
C LEU A 117 -14.19 5.96 6.85
N ILE A 118 -13.34 5.57 5.90
CA ILE A 118 -12.86 4.19 5.76
C ILE A 118 -11.37 4.16 6.09
N THR A 119 -10.98 3.42 7.13
CA THR A 119 -9.57 3.21 7.46
C THR A 119 -9.09 1.86 6.94
N VAL A 120 -7.83 1.80 6.51
CA VAL A 120 -7.21 0.59 5.97
C VAL A 120 -5.84 0.38 6.61
N SER A 121 -5.63 -0.78 7.21
CA SER A 121 -4.29 -1.21 7.64
C SER A 121 -4.20 -2.73 7.76
N CYS A 122 -3.05 -3.31 7.50
CA CYS A 122 -2.73 -4.67 7.94
C CYS A 122 -1.59 -4.73 8.95
N THR A 123 -0.99 -3.60 9.32
CA THR A 123 0.23 -3.55 10.15
C THR A 123 -0.03 -3.16 11.60
N GLY A 124 -1.26 -2.83 11.97
CA GLY A 124 -1.63 -2.65 13.37
C GLY A 124 -3.12 -2.37 13.56
N MET A 125 -3.58 -2.59 14.79
CA MET A 125 -4.95 -2.29 15.21
C MET A 125 -4.98 -2.04 16.72
N TYR A 126 -5.84 -1.13 17.15
CA TYR A 126 -6.09 -0.81 18.54
C TYR A 126 -7.52 -0.29 18.70
N ALA A 127 -8.03 -0.26 19.93
CA ALA A 127 -9.39 0.19 20.24
C ALA A 127 -9.37 1.03 21.53
N PRO A 128 -9.94 2.25 21.57
CA PRO A 128 -10.54 3.04 20.47
C PRO A 128 -9.56 3.24 19.30
N GLY A 129 -10.01 3.02 18.06
CA GLY A 129 -9.11 2.88 16.91
C GLY A 129 -8.75 4.19 16.21
N ILE A 130 -7.86 4.09 15.22
CA ILE A 130 -7.40 5.23 14.42
C ILE A 130 -8.53 5.97 13.70
N ASP A 131 -9.65 5.29 13.44
CA ASP A 131 -10.86 5.88 12.88
C ASP A 131 -11.49 6.92 13.83
N ILE A 132 -11.42 6.70 15.14
CA ILE A 132 -11.88 7.67 16.15
C ILE A 132 -10.88 8.82 16.25
N ASP A 133 -9.58 8.51 16.34
CA ASP A 133 -8.53 9.52 16.40
C ASP A 133 -8.57 10.48 15.20
N LEU A 134 -8.84 9.94 14.00
CA LEU A 134 -8.96 10.73 12.77
C LEU A 134 -10.22 11.62 12.79
N VAL A 135 -11.37 11.13 13.27
CA VAL A 135 -12.58 11.97 13.42
C VAL A 135 -12.27 13.18 14.31
N GLU A 136 -11.64 12.95 15.46
CA GLU A 136 -11.31 14.02 16.40
C GLU A 136 -10.26 14.99 15.84
N LYS A 137 -9.14 14.47 15.32
CA LYS A 137 -8.00 15.30 14.88
C LYS A 137 -8.24 16.05 13.57
N LEU A 138 -9.10 15.54 12.68
CA LEU A 138 -9.51 16.24 11.45
C LEU A 138 -10.72 17.15 11.67
N GLY A 139 -11.37 17.07 12.84
CA GLY A 139 -12.61 17.80 13.11
C GLY A 139 -13.77 17.36 12.21
N LEU A 140 -13.87 16.05 11.94
CA LEU A 140 -14.99 15.50 11.19
C LEU A 140 -16.27 15.54 12.06
N PRO A 141 -17.48 15.56 11.44
CA PRO A 141 -18.71 15.41 12.19
C PRO A 141 -18.67 14.16 13.10
N HIS A 142 -19.13 14.28 14.35
CA HIS A 142 -19.20 13.12 15.25
C HIS A 142 -20.18 12.04 14.77
N SER A 143 -21.03 12.37 13.79
CA SER A 143 -21.93 11.46 13.09
C SER A 143 -21.31 10.77 11.87
N THR A 144 -20.04 11.03 11.53
CA THR A 144 -19.36 10.38 10.41
C THR A 144 -19.39 8.87 10.60
N GLU A 145 -19.94 8.16 9.63
CA GLU A 145 -19.98 6.69 9.62
C GLU A 145 -18.58 6.13 9.39
N ARG A 146 -18.18 5.13 10.18
CA ARG A 146 -16.80 4.59 10.15
C ARG A 146 -16.80 3.13 9.75
N THR A 147 -15.85 2.74 8.89
CA THR A 147 -15.57 1.34 8.56
C THR A 147 -14.07 1.09 8.58
N CYS A 148 -13.62 0.08 9.32
CA CYS A 148 -12.20 -0.28 9.41
C CYS A 148 -11.94 -1.57 8.63
N ILE A 149 -11.16 -1.49 7.55
CA ILE A 149 -10.74 -2.63 6.75
C ILE A 149 -9.37 -3.07 7.24
N ASN A 150 -9.35 -4.10 8.06
CA ASN A 150 -8.14 -4.60 8.70
C ASN A 150 -7.64 -5.90 8.05
N PHE A 151 -6.32 -6.09 8.05
CA PHE A 151 -5.65 -7.38 7.79
C PHE A 151 -5.85 -7.97 6.38
N MET A 152 -6.21 -7.13 5.39
CA MET A 152 -6.35 -7.54 3.98
C MET A 152 -5.05 -7.48 3.17
N GLY A 153 -3.96 -6.98 3.74
CA GLY A 153 -2.68 -6.84 3.03
C GLY A 153 -2.72 -5.80 1.90
N CYS A 154 -1.89 -5.99 0.89
CA CYS A 154 -1.56 -4.94 -0.07
C CYS A 154 -2.70 -4.53 -1.02
N TYR A 155 -3.77 -5.33 -1.14
CA TYR A 155 -4.96 -4.98 -1.92
C TYR A 155 -6.03 -4.21 -1.12
N GLY A 156 -5.82 -3.98 0.19
CA GLY A 156 -6.83 -3.39 1.08
C GLY A 156 -7.41 -2.06 0.59
N ALA A 157 -6.59 -1.20 -0.03
CA ALA A 157 -7.05 0.07 -0.57
C ALA A 157 -8.05 -0.08 -1.73
N ILE A 158 -7.91 -1.12 -2.57
CA ILE A 158 -8.87 -1.39 -3.65
C ILE A 158 -10.23 -1.83 -3.07
N ASN A 159 -10.21 -2.58 -1.96
CA ASN A 159 -11.45 -2.92 -1.25
C ASN A 159 -12.12 -1.71 -0.59
N ALA A 160 -11.34 -0.78 -0.06
CA ALA A 160 -11.88 0.48 0.43
C ALA A 160 -12.50 1.32 -0.70
N LEU A 161 -11.85 1.39 -1.86
CA LEU A 161 -12.38 2.09 -3.05
C LEU A 161 -13.69 1.46 -3.55
N LYS A 162 -13.76 0.12 -3.57
CA LYS A 162 -14.99 -0.62 -3.92
C LYS A 162 -16.13 -0.30 -2.96
N LEU A 163 -15.85 -0.25 -1.66
CA LEU A 163 -16.85 0.12 -0.65
C LEU A 163 -17.28 1.59 -0.81
N ALA A 164 -16.35 2.50 -1.04
CA ALA A 164 -16.64 3.92 -1.28
C ALA A 164 -17.50 4.12 -2.54
N ASP A 165 -17.24 3.38 -3.62
CA ASP A 165 -18.10 3.37 -4.81
C ASP A 165 -19.54 2.98 -4.45
N TYR A 166 -19.72 1.93 -3.67
CA TYR A 166 -21.06 1.48 -3.26
C TYR A 166 -21.79 2.54 -2.45
N ILE A 167 -21.09 3.20 -1.53
CA ILE A 167 -21.63 4.30 -0.72
C ILE A 167 -22.02 5.48 -1.61
N CYS A 168 -21.13 5.96 -2.48
CA CYS A 168 -21.39 7.11 -3.35
C CYS A 168 -22.47 6.84 -4.40
N ARG A 169 -22.65 5.59 -4.87
CA ARG A 169 -23.75 5.21 -5.76
C ARG A 169 -25.09 5.12 -5.03
N ALA A 170 -25.09 4.69 -3.76
CA ALA A 170 -26.29 4.63 -2.93
C ALA A 170 -26.74 6.03 -2.45
N ASN A 171 -25.78 6.88 -2.11
CA ASN A 171 -26.02 8.26 -1.70
C ASN A 171 -25.14 9.22 -2.52
N PRO A 172 -25.71 9.89 -3.54
CA PRO A 172 -24.96 10.86 -4.35
C PRO A 172 -24.36 12.01 -3.55
N GLN A 173 -24.83 12.33 -2.34
CA GLN A 173 -24.24 13.39 -1.51
C GLN A 173 -23.10 12.92 -0.61
N ALA A 174 -22.81 11.61 -0.57
CA ALA A 174 -21.76 11.08 0.27
C ALA A 174 -20.38 11.61 -0.14
N LYS A 175 -19.58 11.96 0.88
CA LYS A 175 -18.16 12.33 0.77
C LYS A 175 -17.39 11.33 1.62
N VAL A 176 -16.73 10.40 0.95
CA VAL A 176 -16.07 9.27 1.60
C VAL A 176 -14.57 9.54 1.65
N LEU A 177 -14.05 9.76 2.86
CA LEU A 177 -12.62 9.82 3.09
C LEU A 177 -12.10 8.41 3.34
N ILE A 178 -11.12 7.97 2.56
CA ILE A 178 -10.38 6.73 2.82
C ILE A 178 -9.00 7.11 3.32
N VAL A 179 -8.52 6.45 4.37
CA VAL A 179 -7.15 6.61 4.88
C VAL A 179 -6.51 5.24 5.07
N SER A 180 -5.51 4.94 4.26
CA SER A 180 -4.66 3.75 4.35
C SER A 180 -3.34 4.12 5.00
N VAL A 181 -2.96 3.43 6.07
CA VAL A 181 -1.68 3.63 6.77
C VAL A 181 -1.03 2.31 7.12
N GLU A 182 0.25 2.21 6.80
CA GLU A 182 1.01 0.97 6.96
C GLU A 182 2.39 1.27 7.56
N LEU A 183 2.71 0.60 8.67
CA LEU A 183 3.98 0.67 9.37
C LEU A 183 4.66 -0.70 9.35
N CYS A 184 5.06 -1.15 8.15
CA CYS A 184 5.63 -2.48 7.97
C CYS A 184 6.99 -2.66 8.66
N SER A 185 7.75 -1.58 8.85
CA SER A 185 9.06 -1.62 9.51
C SER A 185 8.98 -2.11 10.96
N LEU A 186 7.82 -1.91 11.61
CA LEU A 186 7.50 -2.46 12.93
C LEU A 186 7.39 -3.97 12.98
N HIS A 187 7.52 -4.69 11.86
CA HIS A 187 7.38 -6.14 11.79
C HIS A 187 8.62 -6.84 11.26
N PHE A 188 9.78 -6.17 11.32
CA PHE A 188 11.07 -6.80 11.05
C PHE A 188 11.26 -8.09 11.87
N GLN A 189 11.64 -9.16 11.17
CA GLN A 189 11.94 -10.47 11.74
C GLN A 189 13.42 -10.84 11.53
N LYS A 190 14.10 -11.24 12.61
CA LYS A 190 15.53 -11.60 12.62
C LYS A 190 15.82 -13.09 12.44
N VAL A 191 14.81 -13.93 12.20
CA VAL A 191 15.04 -15.35 11.90
C VAL A 191 15.64 -15.48 10.50
N ASN A 192 16.80 -16.12 10.38
CA ASN A 192 17.55 -16.23 9.14
C ASN A 192 16.87 -17.17 8.13
N THR A 193 15.90 -16.65 7.37
CA THR A 193 15.21 -17.35 6.29
C THR A 193 15.13 -16.48 5.04
N ILE A 194 15.03 -17.13 3.87
CA ILE A 194 14.87 -16.42 2.60
C ILE A 194 13.60 -15.57 2.55
N ASN A 195 12.51 -16.02 3.18
CA ASN A 195 11.25 -15.28 3.24
C ASN A 195 11.44 -13.96 4.01
N ASN A 196 12.14 -14.01 5.14
CA ASN A 196 12.45 -12.81 5.92
C ASN A 196 13.43 -11.89 5.18
N TRP A 197 14.43 -12.44 4.48
CA TRP A 197 15.33 -11.61 3.67
C TRP A 197 14.58 -10.82 2.60
N VAL A 198 13.66 -11.48 1.89
CA VAL A 198 12.84 -10.83 0.86
C VAL A 198 11.90 -9.81 1.51
N ALA A 199 11.14 -10.19 2.53
CA ALA A 199 10.22 -9.27 3.21
C ALA A 199 10.93 -8.02 3.77
N ASN A 200 12.03 -8.22 4.50
CA ASN A 200 12.81 -7.14 5.11
C ASN A 200 13.51 -6.24 4.09
N SER A 201 13.69 -6.70 2.84
CA SER A 201 14.22 -5.88 1.74
C SER A 201 13.16 -5.03 1.01
N LEU A 202 11.88 -5.38 1.14
CA LEU A 202 10.81 -4.79 0.33
C LEU A 202 9.97 -3.77 1.09
N PHE A 203 9.52 -4.14 2.30
CA PHE A 203 8.46 -3.40 2.96
C PHE A 203 8.96 -2.11 3.63
N ALA A 204 8.10 -1.10 3.65
CA ALA A 204 8.36 0.25 4.14
C ALA A 204 7.09 0.85 4.77
N ASP A 205 7.21 2.08 5.28
CA ASP A 205 6.13 2.76 5.97
C ASP A 205 5.59 3.95 5.17
N GLY A 206 4.27 4.14 5.23
CA GLY A 206 3.61 5.27 4.60
C GLY A 206 2.10 5.26 4.78
N ALA A 207 1.47 6.38 4.39
CA ALA A 207 0.04 6.51 4.34
C ALA A 207 -0.41 7.19 3.04
N GLY A 208 -1.57 6.76 2.53
CA GLY A 208 -2.29 7.40 1.45
C GLY A 208 -3.73 7.65 1.88
N ALA A 209 -4.27 8.81 1.50
CA ALA A 209 -5.66 9.15 1.72
C ALA A 209 -6.31 9.57 0.40
N VAL A 210 -7.57 9.22 0.21
CA VAL A 210 -8.34 9.62 -0.97
C VAL A 210 -9.71 10.14 -0.58
N LEU A 211 -10.18 11.15 -1.31
CA LEU A 211 -11.56 11.61 -1.26
C LEU A 211 -12.32 11.00 -2.43
N VAL A 212 -13.37 10.24 -2.12
CA VAL A 212 -14.27 9.64 -3.10
C VAL A 212 -15.62 10.34 -3.04
N GLU A 213 -16.11 10.74 -4.21
CA GLU A 213 -17.37 11.46 -4.38
C GLU A 213 -18.18 10.86 -5.54
N ASN A 214 -19.48 11.12 -5.57
CA ASN A 214 -20.28 10.86 -6.75
C ASN A 214 -19.91 11.85 -7.88
N THR A 215 -19.80 11.38 -9.12
CA THR A 215 -19.41 12.25 -10.25
C THR A 215 -20.39 13.39 -10.50
N ALA A 216 -21.67 13.23 -10.15
CA ALA A 216 -22.71 14.24 -10.34
C ALA A 216 -22.68 15.36 -9.28
N THR A 217 -22.02 15.15 -8.15
CA THR A 217 -22.04 16.07 -7.00
C THR A 217 -20.64 16.43 -6.51
N LYS A 218 -19.61 16.12 -7.31
CA LYS A 218 -18.22 16.43 -6.96
C LYS A 218 -18.05 17.93 -6.71
N ILE A 219 -17.30 18.28 -5.67
CA ILE A 219 -17.26 19.65 -5.15
C ILE A 219 -16.44 20.60 -6.05
N ASN A 220 -15.50 20.08 -6.84
CA ASN A 220 -14.67 20.90 -7.71
C ASN A 220 -14.55 20.34 -9.14
N ALA A 221 -14.04 21.17 -10.04
CA ALA A 221 -13.81 20.82 -11.44
C ALA A 221 -12.40 20.24 -11.69
N LYS A 222 -11.64 19.86 -10.65
CA LYS A 222 -10.29 19.29 -10.82
C LYS A 222 -10.35 17.93 -11.52
N PRO A 223 -9.22 17.50 -12.13
CA PRO A 223 -9.11 16.17 -12.68
C PRO A 223 -9.45 15.10 -11.65
N ALA A 224 -10.18 14.08 -12.07
CA ALA A 224 -10.66 13.03 -11.18
C ALA A 224 -10.56 11.66 -11.85
N LEU A 225 -10.27 10.63 -11.07
CA LEU A 225 -10.28 9.24 -11.52
C LEU A 225 -11.68 8.66 -11.32
N GLU A 226 -12.48 8.58 -12.39
CA GLU A 226 -13.77 7.89 -12.36
C GLU A 226 -13.55 6.38 -12.15
N LEU A 227 -14.32 5.79 -11.23
CA LEU A 227 -14.29 4.37 -10.90
C LEU A 227 -15.24 3.62 -11.85
N LEU A 228 -14.69 2.93 -12.85
CA LEU A 228 -15.48 2.27 -13.90
C LEU A 228 -15.88 0.84 -13.54
N GLY A 229 -15.07 0.14 -12.77
CA GLY A 229 -15.38 -1.23 -12.38
C GLY A 229 -14.34 -1.90 -11.49
N PHE A 230 -14.78 -2.92 -10.77
CA PHE A 230 -13.96 -3.73 -9.87
C PHE A 230 -14.15 -5.22 -10.13
N TYR A 231 -13.10 -5.99 -9.90
CA TYR A 231 -13.08 -7.44 -9.99
C TYR A 231 -12.22 -8.04 -8.87
N ALA A 232 -12.69 -9.14 -8.29
CA ALA A 232 -12.00 -9.82 -7.20
C ALA A 232 -11.95 -11.32 -7.50
N GLU A 233 -10.80 -11.95 -7.28
CA GLU A 233 -10.63 -13.38 -7.47
C GLU A 233 -9.54 -13.93 -6.53
N ILE A 234 -9.78 -15.11 -5.96
CA ILE A 234 -8.76 -15.88 -5.25
C ILE A 234 -8.20 -16.88 -6.23
N ILE A 235 -6.88 -16.90 -6.42
CA ILE A 235 -6.22 -17.86 -7.31
C ILE A 235 -6.27 -19.24 -6.63
N PRO A 236 -6.86 -20.28 -7.27
CA PRO A 236 -6.93 -21.62 -6.69
C PRO A 236 -5.54 -22.19 -6.35
N ASP A 237 -5.49 -23.03 -5.32
CA ASP A 237 -4.29 -23.76 -4.89
C ASP A 237 -3.07 -22.87 -4.53
N SER A 238 -3.31 -21.60 -4.16
CA SER A 238 -2.26 -20.62 -3.86
C SER A 238 -2.31 -20.03 -2.43
N GLN A 239 -3.16 -20.58 -1.54
CA GLN A 239 -3.37 -20.05 -0.18
C GLN A 239 -2.14 -19.92 0.69
N ASN A 240 -1.12 -20.73 0.44
CA ASN A 240 0.11 -20.76 1.24
C ASN A 240 1.23 -19.91 0.63
N GLU A 241 0.99 -19.25 -0.51
CA GLU A 241 2.03 -18.54 -1.24
C GLU A 241 2.27 -17.12 -0.68
N MET A 242 1.24 -16.54 -0.06
CA MET A 242 1.34 -15.29 0.69
C MET A 242 0.47 -15.33 1.94
N GLY A 243 1.06 -15.01 3.09
CA GLY A 243 0.40 -15.06 4.39
C GLY A 243 0.86 -13.96 5.32
N TRP A 244 -0.01 -13.56 6.24
CA TRP A 244 0.25 -12.54 7.23
C TRP A 244 -0.37 -13.01 8.55
N LEU A 245 0.46 -13.39 9.52
CA LEU A 245 0.04 -14.04 10.76
C LEU A 245 0.51 -13.23 11.97
N ILE A 246 -0.24 -13.28 13.06
CA ILE A 246 0.14 -12.62 14.31
C ILE A 246 1.05 -13.56 15.10
N GLY A 247 2.31 -13.17 15.28
CA GLY A 247 3.28 -13.86 16.13
C GLY A 247 3.42 -13.20 17.51
N ASN A 248 4.38 -13.69 18.30
CA ASN A 248 4.70 -13.15 19.63
C ASN A 248 5.63 -11.92 19.57
N THR A 249 6.37 -11.75 18.47
CA THR A 249 7.39 -10.70 18.27
C THR A 249 7.15 -9.90 16.99
N GLY A 250 5.88 -9.63 16.67
CA GLY A 250 5.42 -8.94 15.47
C GLY A 250 4.49 -9.80 14.61
N PHE A 251 4.13 -9.26 13.46
CA PHE A 251 3.41 -9.99 12.42
C PHE A 251 4.42 -10.66 11.49
N GLU A 252 4.08 -11.86 11.04
CA GLU A 252 4.97 -12.74 10.30
C GLU A 252 4.52 -12.86 8.84
N MET A 253 5.41 -12.49 7.91
CA MET A 253 5.20 -12.59 6.47
C MET A 253 5.58 -13.98 5.96
N THR A 254 4.66 -14.64 5.27
CA THR A 254 5.00 -15.68 4.31
C THR A 254 4.94 -15.08 2.91
N LEU A 255 6.05 -15.16 2.17
CA LEU A 255 6.11 -14.69 0.80
C LEU A 255 7.01 -15.62 -0.02
N THR A 256 6.40 -16.50 -0.81
CA THR A 256 7.17 -17.50 -1.56
C THR A 256 7.63 -16.96 -2.91
N THR A 257 8.60 -17.65 -3.50
CA THR A 257 9.08 -17.35 -4.85
C THR A 257 8.09 -17.73 -5.97
N LYS A 258 6.95 -18.36 -5.63
CA LYS A 258 5.91 -18.74 -6.60
C LYS A 258 4.91 -17.62 -6.87
N VAL A 259 4.79 -16.62 -5.99
CA VAL A 259 3.81 -15.53 -6.16
C VAL A 259 3.93 -14.85 -7.55
N PRO A 260 5.12 -14.45 -8.04
CA PRO A 260 5.22 -13.88 -9.40
C PRO A 260 4.81 -14.85 -10.50
N LYS A 261 5.04 -16.17 -10.32
CA LYS A 261 4.66 -17.19 -11.30
C LYS A 261 3.15 -17.37 -11.38
N GLU A 262 2.48 -17.38 -10.24
CA GLU A 262 1.01 -17.45 -10.19
C GLU A 262 0.38 -16.19 -10.78
N ILE A 263 0.96 -15.01 -10.55
CA ILE A 263 0.49 -13.76 -11.18
C ILE A 263 0.67 -13.84 -12.71
N LEU A 264 1.87 -14.15 -13.19
CA LEU A 264 2.16 -14.27 -14.63
C LEU A 264 1.17 -15.22 -15.33
N LYS A 265 0.90 -16.37 -14.71
CA LYS A 265 -0.02 -17.39 -15.25
C LYS A 265 -1.46 -16.90 -15.37
N ASN A 266 -1.94 -16.07 -14.45
CA ASN A 266 -3.36 -15.75 -14.32
C ASN A 266 -3.73 -14.33 -14.80
N ILE A 267 -2.78 -13.39 -14.85
CA ILE A 267 -3.07 -11.95 -15.02
C ILE A 267 -3.80 -11.61 -16.32
N LYS A 268 -3.48 -12.28 -17.44
CA LYS A 268 -4.15 -12.06 -18.75
C LYS A 268 -5.63 -12.37 -18.68
N GLY A 269 -5.99 -13.50 -18.06
CA GLY A 269 -7.39 -13.90 -17.87
C GLY A 269 -8.13 -12.99 -16.89
N LEU A 270 -7.46 -12.58 -15.81
CA LEU A 270 -8.00 -11.64 -14.82
C LEU A 270 -8.31 -10.27 -15.44
N ALA A 271 -7.39 -9.74 -16.24
CA ALA A 271 -7.59 -8.49 -16.99
C ALA A 271 -8.76 -8.59 -17.98
N GLY A 272 -8.85 -9.69 -18.73
CA GLY A 272 -9.98 -9.91 -19.64
C GLY A 272 -11.34 -9.92 -18.91
N ARG A 273 -11.43 -10.58 -17.75
CA ARG A 273 -12.68 -10.63 -16.95
C ARG A 273 -13.04 -9.27 -16.35
N LEU A 274 -12.06 -8.55 -15.81
CA LEU A 274 -12.26 -7.20 -15.27
C LEU A 274 -12.73 -6.23 -16.35
N LEU A 275 -12.04 -6.19 -17.49
CA LEU A 275 -12.38 -5.32 -18.61
C LEU A 275 -13.75 -5.67 -19.20
N GLY A 276 -14.02 -6.97 -19.40
CA GLY A 276 -15.33 -7.43 -19.87
C GLY A 276 -16.47 -7.02 -18.94
N LYS A 277 -16.27 -7.07 -17.61
CA LYS A 277 -17.26 -6.59 -16.63
C LYS A 277 -17.46 -5.08 -16.69
N ALA A 278 -16.41 -4.32 -17.03
CA ALA A 278 -16.49 -2.88 -17.26
C ALA A 278 -16.99 -2.49 -18.67
N GLY A 279 -17.29 -3.48 -19.53
CA GLY A 279 -17.70 -3.24 -20.92
C GLY A 279 -16.59 -2.70 -21.82
N LEU A 280 -15.33 -3.01 -21.49
CA LEU A 280 -14.13 -2.54 -22.19
C LEU A 280 -13.33 -3.73 -22.76
N CYS A 281 -12.46 -3.44 -23.72
CA CYS A 281 -11.41 -4.35 -24.18
C CYS A 281 -10.01 -3.79 -23.86
N PHE A 282 -8.97 -4.63 -24.03
CA PHE A 282 -7.60 -4.27 -23.63
C PHE A 282 -7.03 -3.12 -24.44
N GLU A 283 -7.40 -3.01 -25.71
CA GLU A 283 -7.00 -1.94 -26.64
C GLU A 283 -7.50 -0.56 -26.21
N GLN A 284 -8.51 -0.50 -25.33
CA GLN A 284 -9.04 0.74 -24.77
C GLN A 284 -8.31 1.17 -23.49
N VAL A 285 -7.37 0.37 -22.98
CA VAL A 285 -6.52 0.72 -21.83
C VAL A 285 -5.33 1.52 -22.33
N GLY A 286 -5.18 2.75 -21.82
CA GLY A 286 -4.08 3.64 -22.21
C GLY A 286 -3.00 3.80 -21.15
N LYS A 287 -3.30 3.53 -19.89
CA LYS A 287 -2.37 3.68 -18.77
C LYS A 287 -2.52 2.53 -17.77
N PHE A 288 -1.50 2.31 -16.94
CA PHE A 288 -1.48 1.26 -15.93
C PHE A 288 -1.07 1.84 -14.58
N ALA A 289 -1.73 1.34 -13.52
CA ALA A 289 -1.37 1.64 -12.14
C ALA A 289 -1.27 0.32 -11.37
N ILE A 290 -0.14 -0.36 -11.49
CA ILE A 290 0.05 -1.66 -10.86
C ILE A 290 0.60 -1.46 -9.44
N HIS A 291 0.04 -2.16 -8.46
CA HIS A 291 0.59 -2.17 -7.10
C HIS A 291 2.03 -2.72 -7.13
N PRO A 292 3.03 -1.93 -6.70
CA PRO A 292 4.42 -2.37 -6.74
C PRO A 292 4.76 -3.20 -5.51
N GLY A 293 4.26 -4.44 -5.48
CA GLY A 293 4.53 -5.40 -4.40
C GLY A 293 6.01 -5.82 -4.32
N GLY A 294 6.75 -5.58 -5.41
CA GLY A 294 8.16 -5.83 -5.61
C GLY A 294 8.47 -5.90 -7.10
N ARG A 295 9.74 -5.71 -7.49
CA ARG A 295 10.13 -5.64 -8.90
C ARG A 295 9.65 -6.84 -9.75
N LYS A 296 9.77 -8.06 -9.20
CA LYS A 296 9.33 -9.29 -9.90
C LYS A 296 7.82 -9.37 -10.13
N ILE A 297 7.01 -8.67 -9.33
CA ILE A 297 5.56 -8.60 -9.52
C ILE A 297 5.24 -7.72 -10.72
N LEU A 298 5.91 -6.58 -10.84
CA LEU A 298 5.78 -5.67 -11.98
C LEU A 298 6.18 -6.38 -13.28
N GLU A 299 7.36 -7.02 -13.29
CA GLU A 299 7.87 -7.78 -14.44
C GLU A 299 6.92 -8.92 -14.85
N ALA A 300 6.33 -9.65 -13.88
CA ALA A 300 5.38 -10.72 -14.16
C ALA A 300 4.08 -10.21 -14.82
N ILE A 301 3.60 -9.04 -14.40
CA ILE A 301 2.39 -8.42 -14.95
C ILE A 301 2.66 -7.86 -16.34
N GLU A 302 3.80 -7.19 -16.52
CA GLU A 302 4.26 -6.69 -17.82
C GLU A 302 4.36 -7.82 -18.84
N GLN A 303 5.01 -8.92 -18.46
CA GLN A 303 5.12 -10.09 -19.31
C GLN A 303 3.74 -10.74 -19.58
N GLY A 304 2.89 -10.88 -18.56
CA GLY A 304 1.61 -11.55 -18.71
C GLY A 304 0.57 -10.74 -19.49
N LEU A 305 0.63 -9.41 -19.43
CA LEU A 305 -0.22 -8.49 -20.20
C LEU A 305 0.42 -8.06 -21.52
N GLU A 306 1.67 -8.45 -21.78
CA GLU A 306 2.42 -8.09 -22.98
C GLU A 306 2.56 -6.56 -23.16
N ILE A 307 2.79 -5.84 -22.06
CA ILE A 307 2.97 -4.39 -22.05
C ILE A 307 4.44 -4.01 -21.89
N PRO A 308 4.90 -2.90 -22.49
CA PRO A 308 6.25 -2.41 -22.25
C PRO A 308 6.37 -1.90 -20.81
N ARG A 309 7.58 -2.04 -20.25
CA ARG A 309 7.91 -1.58 -18.88
C ARG A 309 7.49 -0.13 -18.63
N ASP A 310 7.67 0.70 -19.63
CA ASP A 310 7.44 2.15 -19.62
C ASP A 310 5.96 2.49 -19.37
N ALA A 311 5.03 1.60 -19.76
CA ALA A 311 3.60 1.75 -19.50
C ALA A 311 3.26 1.71 -17.99
N ASN A 312 4.19 1.20 -17.17
CA ASN A 312 4.06 1.06 -15.73
C ASN A 312 5.12 1.88 -14.96
N ALA A 313 5.66 2.94 -15.59
CA ALA A 313 6.75 3.74 -15.04
C ALA A 313 6.47 4.27 -13.63
N TYR A 314 5.24 4.72 -13.33
CA TYR A 314 4.89 5.23 -12.00
C TYR A 314 4.96 4.18 -10.90
N ALA A 315 4.66 2.91 -11.21
CA ALA A 315 4.81 1.83 -10.22
C ALA A 315 6.30 1.58 -9.90
N TYR A 316 7.17 1.61 -10.91
CA TYR A 316 8.61 1.53 -10.68
C TYR A 316 9.16 2.73 -9.92
N GLU A 317 8.70 3.93 -10.24
CA GLU A 317 9.11 5.15 -9.53
C GLU A 317 8.73 5.08 -8.05
N VAL A 318 7.49 4.64 -7.76
CA VAL A 318 7.03 4.49 -6.38
C VAL A 318 7.82 3.41 -5.65
N LEU A 319 8.03 2.25 -6.28
CA LEU A 319 8.87 1.18 -5.71
C LEU A 319 10.27 1.71 -5.37
N ASN A 320 10.87 2.45 -6.31
CA ASN A 320 12.22 2.96 -6.17
C ASN A 320 12.37 3.93 -5.01
N ASN A 321 11.44 4.87 -4.87
CA ASN A 321 11.54 5.96 -3.91
C ASN A 321 10.98 5.64 -2.52
N TYR A 322 10.06 4.67 -2.42
CA TYR A 322 9.34 4.42 -1.18
C TYR A 322 9.34 2.96 -0.73
N GLY A 323 9.69 2.01 -1.60
CA GLY A 323 9.51 0.58 -1.33
C GLY A 323 8.03 0.17 -1.34
N ASN A 324 7.73 -1.00 -0.75
CA ASN A 324 6.36 -1.51 -0.63
C ASN A 324 5.75 -1.08 0.72
N MET A 325 4.85 -0.10 0.69
CA MET A 325 4.09 0.40 1.86
C MET A 325 2.75 -0.33 2.02
N SER A 326 2.69 -1.62 1.68
CA SER A 326 1.48 -2.44 1.68
C SER A 326 0.30 -1.75 0.99
N SER A 327 -0.88 -1.66 1.63
CA SER A 327 -2.11 -1.13 1.03
C SER A 327 -2.02 0.33 0.60
N ALA A 328 -1.16 1.14 1.22
CA ALA A 328 -1.00 2.55 0.87
C ALA A 328 -0.31 2.74 -0.49
N THR A 329 0.49 1.77 -0.92
CA THR A 329 1.38 1.90 -2.08
C THR A 329 0.65 2.20 -3.38
N ILE A 330 -0.51 1.59 -3.61
CA ILE A 330 -1.27 1.83 -4.84
C ILE A 330 -1.77 3.28 -4.92
N LEU A 331 -2.03 3.93 -3.78
CA LEU A 331 -2.48 5.31 -3.73
C LEU A 331 -1.36 6.29 -4.15
N PHE A 332 -0.09 5.95 -3.87
CA PHE A 332 1.05 6.71 -4.39
C PHE A 332 1.15 6.61 -5.91
N VAL A 333 0.92 5.43 -6.49
CA VAL A 333 0.94 5.23 -7.95
C VAL A 333 -0.19 6.02 -8.61
N LEU A 334 -1.40 5.93 -8.06
CA LEU A 334 -2.55 6.70 -8.56
C LEU A 334 -2.33 8.21 -8.44
N GLN A 335 -1.69 8.68 -7.36
CA GLN A 335 -1.37 10.10 -7.20
C GLN A 335 -0.45 10.60 -8.31
N ARG A 336 0.61 9.85 -8.66
CA ARG A 336 1.50 10.22 -9.77
C ARG A 336 0.77 10.20 -11.10
N LEU A 337 -0.11 9.22 -11.31
CA LEU A 337 -0.94 9.14 -12.52
C LEU A 337 -1.93 10.31 -12.63
N MET A 338 -2.53 10.77 -11.52
CA MET A 338 -3.42 11.94 -11.52
C MET A 338 -2.70 13.26 -11.85
N GLN A 339 -1.37 13.29 -11.72
CA GLN A 339 -0.54 14.45 -12.03
C GLN A 339 0.01 14.39 -13.47
N ASP A 340 -0.32 13.34 -14.22
CA ASP A 340 0.09 13.15 -15.61
C ASP A 340 -1.01 13.66 -16.57
N ASP A 341 -0.77 14.80 -17.19
CA ASP A 341 -1.68 15.36 -18.20
C ASP A 341 -1.86 14.40 -19.40
N GLU A 342 -0.86 13.56 -19.71
CA GLU A 342 -0.97 12.56 -20.78
C GLU A 342 -1.83 11.35 -20.38
N ALA A 343 -2.21 11.21 -19.11
CA ALA A 343 -3.15 10.19 -18.66
C ALA A 343 -4.61 10.60 -18.83
N VAL A 344 -4.90 11.89 -19.04
CA VAL A 344 -6.26 12.40 -19.18
C VAL A 344 -6.95 11.77 -20.39
N GLY A 345 -8.18 11.31 -20.19
CA GLY A 345 -8.99 10.64 -21.20
C GLY A 345 -8.72 9.15 -21.39
N HIS A 346 -7.63 8.62 -20.82
CA HIS A 346 -7.30 7.20 -20.91
C HIS A 346 -7.96 6.36 -19.81
N ASN A 347 -8.35 5.13 -20.17
CA ASN A 347 -8.70 4.13 -19.16
C ASN A 347 -7.41 3.59 -18.52
N VAL A 348 -7.46 3.42 -17.20
CA VAL A 348 -6.36 2.97 -16.35
C VAL A 348 -6.70 1.56 -15.85
N LEU A 349 -5.82 0.60 -16.13
CA LEU A 349 -5.92 -0.75 -15.56
C LEU A 349 -5.03 -0.87 -14.32
N SER A 350 -5.61 -1.34 -13.21
CA SER A 350 -4.91 -1.44 -11.93
C SER A 350 -5.19 -2.77 -11.24
N PHE A 351 -4.16 -3.30 -10.57
CA PHE A 351 -4.24 -4.52 -9.78
C PHE A 351 -3.47 -4.40 -8.46
N GLY A 352 -4.02 -5.03 -7.42
CA GLY A 352 -3.39 -5.28 -6.13
C GLY A 352 -3.45 -6.78 -5.79
N PHE A 353 -2.44 -7.26 -5.07
CA PHE A 353 -2.26 -8.68 -4.74
C PHE A 353 -1.95 -8.82 -3.25
N GLY A 354 -2.37 -9.91 -2.62
CA GLY A 354 -2.22 -10.08 -1.18
C GLY A 354 -2.49 -11.51 -0.73
N PRO A 355 -2.63 -11.76 0.59
CA PRO A 355 -2.85 -13.11 1.12
C PRO A 355 -4.00 -13.85 0.41
N GLY A 356 -3.79 -15.14 0.07
CA GLY A 356 -4.82 -15.97 -0.57
C GLY A 356 -4.38 -16.89 -1.71
N LEU A 357 -3.44 -16.60 -2.60
CA LEU A 357 -3.14 -15.31 -3.22
C LEU A 357 -4.42 -14.70 -3.80
N THR A 358 -4.82 -13.55 -3.26
CA THR A 358 -6.01 -12.82 -3.72
C THR A 358 -5.59 -11.72 -4.69
N VAL A 359 -6.40 -11.53 -5.73
CA VAL A 359 -6.26 -10.44 -6.69
C VAL A 359 -7.48 -9.53 -6.62
N GLU A 360 -7.23 -8.24 -6.42
CA GLU A 360 -8.22 -7.19 -6.58
C GLU A 360 -7.81 -6.33 -7.79
N GLY A 361 -8.74 -6.15 -8.71
CA GLY A 361 -8.55 -5.36 -9.91
C GLY A 361 -9.56 -4.23 -9.99
N MET A 362 -9.15 -3.10 -10.57
CA MET A 362 -10.02 -1.98 -10.86
C MET A 362 -9.68 -1.34 -12.20
N VAL A 363 -10.72 -0.81 -12.85
CA VAL A 363 -10.57 0.05 -14.02
C VAL A 363 -11.01 1.45 -13.63
N LEU A 364 -10.17 2.43 -13.94
CA LEU A 364 -10.47 3.84 -13.73
C LEU A 364 -10.40 4.59 -15.05
N LYS A 365 -10.85 5.83 -15.06
CA LYS A 365 -10.59 6.76 -16.16
C LYS A 365 -10.27 8.14 -15.61
N LEU A 366 -9.16 8.72 -16.05
CA LEU A 366 -8.80 10.08 -15.66
C LEU A 366 -9.58 11.06 -16.55
N HIS A 367 -10.29 12.00 -15.94
CA HIS A 367 -11.08 13.03 -16.58
C HIS A 367 -10.59 14.43 -16.24
#